data_AF-A0A6I3H8U1-F1
#
_entry.id   AF-A0A6I3H8U1-F1
#
_cell.length_a   1.000
_cell.length_b   1.000
_cell.length_c   1.000
_cell.angle_alpha   90.00
_cell.angle_beta   90.00
_cell.angle_gamma   90.00
#
_symmetry.space_group_name_H-M   'P 1'
#
loop_
_entity.id
_entity.type
_entity.pdbx_description
1 polymer ?
#
loop_
_entity_poly.entity_id
_entity_poly.type
_entity_poly.pdbx_seq_one_letter_code
_entity_poly.pdbx_strand_id
1 'polypeptide(L)'
;LAHGGMLTTAIDETLSAINWLLRKSAVTVQLQTDFRRPVPVGSRVFIAAECVGVDGRKIFTEAVGRLNAPDGPIAVKAKAVFVEVPLEHFFSYGRPEDLEHASTRDEVQERTKGLSVNP
;
A
#
# COMPACT_ATOMS: atom_id res chain seq x y z
N LEU A 1 -20.77 -11.87 -5.84
CA LEU A 1 -19.93 -11.54 -4.67
C LEU A 1 -18.63 -10.95 -5.18
N ALA A 2 -18.07 -9.95 -4.50
CA ALA A 2 -16.76 -9.42 -4.89
C ALA A 2 -15.69 -10.52 -4.76
N HIS A 3 -14.83 -10.64 -5.77
CA HIS A 3 -13.73 -11.59 -5.74
C HIS A 3 -12.73 -11.20 -4.64
N GLY A 4 -12.25 -12.17 -3.87
CA GLY A 4 -11.31 -11.92 -2.77
C GLY A 4 -10.07 -11.16 -3.24
N GLY A 5 -9.57 -11.47 -4.44
CA GLY A 5 -8.46 -10.75 -5.07
C GLY A 5 -8.68 -9.24 -5.21
N MET A 6 -9.89 -8.77 -5.57
CA MET A 6 -10.14 -7.33 -5.68
C MET A 6 -10.11 -6.64 -4.31
N LEU A 7 -10.63 -7.31 -3.28
CA LEU A 7 -10.56 -6.81 -1.90
C LEU A 7 -9.11 -6.77 -1.42
N THR A 8 -8.34 -7.81 -1.72
CA THR A 8 -6.90 -7.85 -1.43
C THR A 8 -6.16 -6.72 -2.13
N THR A 9 -6.43 -6.44 -3.41
CA THR A 9 -5.83 -5.31 -4.14
C THR A 9 -6.16 -3.97 -3.49
N ALA A 10 -7.43 -3.72 -3.16
CA ALA A 10 -7.83 -2.47 -2.50
C ALA A 10 -7.18 -2.30 -1.12
N ILE A 11 -7.01 -3.40 -0.39
CA ILE A 11 -6.33 -3.40 0.91
C ILE A 11 -4.83 -3.16 0.76
N ASP A 12 -4.16 -3.83 -0.19
CA ASP A 12 -2.74 -3.62 -0.45
C ASP A 12 -2.44 -2.16 -0.79
N GLU A 13 -3.27 -1.53 -1.64
CA GLU A 13 -3.16 -0.11 -1.96
C GLU A 13 -3.43 0.80 -0.75
N THR A 14 -4.37 0.45 0.12
CA THR A 14 -4.63 1.23 1.35
C THR A 14 -3.47 1.10 2.34
N LEU A 15 -2.87 -0.09 2.45
CA LEU A 15 -1.72 -0.33 3.30
C LEU A 15 -0.46 0.34 2.73
N SER A 16 -0.28 0.35 1.40
CA SER A 16 0.86 0.98 0.74
C SER A 16 0.86 2.50 0.91
N ALA A 17 -0.31 3.13 1.04
CA ALA A 17 -0.45 4.56 1.35
C ALA A 17 0.23 4.95 2.68
N ILE A 18 0.41 4.02 3.62
CA ILE A 18 1.18 4.23 4.85
C ILE A 18 2.64 4.54 4.52
N ASN A 19 3.23 3.89 3.51
CA ASN A 19 4.61 4.14 3.12
C ASN A 19 4.81 5.59 2.66
N TRP A 20 3.79 6.16 1.99
CA TRP A 20 3.79 7.57 1.62
C TRP A 20 3.79 8.50 2.84
N LEU A 21 3.00 8.19 3.87
CA LEU A 21 2.97 8.93 5.13
C LEU A 21 4.31 8.83 5.88
N LEU A 22 4.95 7.66 5.83
CA LEU A 22 6.28 7.42 6.41
C LEU A 22 7.42 7.99 5.57
N ARG A 23 7.13 8.52 4.37
CA ARG A 23 8.13 8.98 3.39
C ARG A 23 9.16 7.91 3.03
N LYS A 24 8.74 6.64 2.99
CA LYS A 24 9.59 5.51 2.66
C LYS A 24 9.20 4.93 1.30
N SER A 25 10.19 4.71 0.45
CA SER A 25 10.05 3.91 -0.75
C SER A 25 10.06 2.45 -0.33
N ALA A 26 8.92 1.77 -0.36
CA ALA A 26 8.81 0.40 0.12
C ALA A 26 7.87 -0.44 -0.76
N VAL A 27 8.15 -1.73 -0.83
CA VAL A 27 7.39 -2.70 -1.63
C VAL A 27 6.79 -3.79 -0.74
N THR A 28 5.63 -4.32 -1.12
CA THR A 28 4.97 -5.42 -0.41
C THR A 28 5.79 -6.70 -0.55
N VAL A 29 6.21 -7.30 0.56
CA VAL A 29 6.90 -8.61 0.56
C VAL A 29 6.05 -9.73 1.15
N GLN A 30 5.04 -9.38 1.93
CA GLN A 30 4.04 -10.31 2.46
C GLN A 30 2.71 -9.60 2.62
N LEU A 31 1.64 -10.27 2.19
CA LEU A 31 0.26 -9.83 2.40
C LEU A 31 -0.59 -11.05 2.81
N GLN A 32 -1.22 -10.97 3.97
CA GLN A 32 -2.16 -11.97 4.46
C GLN A 32 -3.53 -11.33 4.65
N THR A 33 -4.57 -11.95 4.09
CA THR A 33 -5.96 -11.49 4.22
C THR A 33 -6.85 -12.57 4.83
N ASP A 34 -7.63 -12.19 5.85
CA ASP A 34 -8.66 -13.02 6.47
C ASP A 34 -10.04 -12.52 6.01
N PHE A 35 -10.73 -13.31 5.18
CA PHE A 35 -12.09 -13.02 4.76
C PHE A 35 -13.10 -13.51 5.80
N ARG A 36 -13.65 -12.58 6.57
CA ARG A 36 -14.58 -12.87 7.68
C ARG A 36 -16.04 -12.94 7.25
N ARG A 37 -16.42 -12.24 6.19
CA ARG A 37 -17.80 -12.20 5.64
C ARG A 37 -17.76 -12.04 4.12
N PRO A 38 -18.74 -12.62 3.40
CA PRO A 38 -18.89 -12.37 1.97
C PRO A 38 -19.21 -10.88 1.72
N VAL A 39 -18.64 -10.31 0.66
CA VAL A 39 -18.88 -8.93 0.26
C VAL A 39 -19.79 -8.90 -0.97
N PRO A 40 -21.05 -8.46 -0.85
CA PRO A 40 -21.93 -8.27 -2.00
C PRO A 40 -21.38 -7.21 -2.95
N VAL A 41 -21.51 -7.44 -4.25
CA VAL A 41 -21.18 -6.40 -5.24
C VAL A 41 -22.16 -5.23 -5.07
N GLY A 42 -21.67 -4.00 -5.21
CA GLY A 42 -22.44 -2.78 -4.96
C GLY A 42 -22.44 -2.32 -3.49
N SER A 43 -21.89 -3.11 -2.55
CA SER A 43 -21.63 -2.64 -1.19
C SER A 43 -20.42 -1.70 -1.12
N ARG A 44 -20.36 -0.88 -0.08
CA ARG A 44 -19.19 -0.03 0.21
C ARG A 44 -18.33 -0.69 1.28
N VAL A 45 -17.02 -0.78 1.06
CA VAL A 45 -16.06 -1.26 2.06
C VAL A 45 -15.26 -0.07 2.60
N PHE A 46 -15.30 0.14 3.90
CA PHE A 46 -14.52 1.14 4.61
C PHE A 46 -13.25 0.48 5.14
N ILE A 47 -12.08 0.84 4.59
CA ILE A 47 -10.80 0.26 4.97
C ILE A 47 -10.06 1.26 5.86
N ALA A 48 -9.71 0.84 7.07
CA ALA A 48 -8.79 1.56 7.94
C ALA A 48 -7.49 0.78 8.03
N ALA A 49 -6.36 1.47 7.94
CA ALA A 49 -5.03 0.88 7.96
C ALA A 49 -4.11 1.63 8.93
N GLU A 50 -3.19 0.92 9.56
CA GLU A 50 -2.23 1.49 10.50
C GLU A 50 -0.85 0.82 10.40
N CYS A 51 0.19 1.57 10.76
CA CYS A 51 1.53 1.03 10.97
C CYS A 51 1.64 0.56 12.42
N VAL A 52 1.86 -0.74 12.62
CA VAL A 52 1.97 -1.35 13.95
C VAL A 52 3.42 -1.48 14.42
N GLY A 53 4.40 -1.28 13.54
CA GLY A 53 5.81 -1.27 13.91
C GLY A 53 6.76 -1.12 12.73
N VAL A 54 8.01 -0.75 13.05
CA VAL A 54 9.12 -0.70 12.09
C VAL A 54 10.33 -1.38 12.71
N ASP A 55 10.95 -2.31 11.99
CA ASP A 55 12.18 -2.99 12.38
C ASP A 55 13.19 -2.95 11.22
N GLY A 56 14.18 -2.06 11.34
CA GLY A 56 15.12 -1.76 10.26
C GLY A 56 14.38 -1.33 8.99
N ARG A 57 14.49 -2.14 7.93
CA ARG A 57 13.83 -1.90 6.64
C ARG A 57 12.40 -2.45 6.57
N LYS A 58 11.94 -3.20 7.57
CA LYS A 58 10.59 -3.81 7.57
C LYS A 58 9.59 -2.86 8.21
N ILE A 59 8.47 -2.66 7.54
CA ILE A 59 7.32 -1.89 8.02
C ILE A 59 6.16 -2.87 8.16
N PHE A 60 5.64 -3.01 9.37
CA PHE A 60 4.53 -3.90 9.69
C PHE A 60 3.25 -3.08 9.72
N THR A 61 2.25 -3.51 8.95
CA THR A 61 0.99 -2.80 8.81
C THR A 61 -0.19 -3.75 8.98
N GLU A 62 -1.30 -3.22 9.51
CA GLU A 62 -2.56 -3.94 9.64
C GLU A 62 -3.71 -3.12 9.04
N ALA A 63 -4.73 -3.80 8.52
CA ALA A 63 -5.94 -3.17 8.03
C ALA A 63 -7.22 -3.93 8.39
N VAL A 64 -8.31 -3.17 8.54
CA VAL A 64 -9.66 -3.69 8.76
C VAL A 64 -10.61 -3.07 7.73
N GLY A 65 -11.27 -3.93 6.95
CA GLY A 65 -12.34 -3.56 6.02
C GLY A 65 -13.72 -3.86 6.59
N ARG A 66 -14.60 -2.85 6.64
CA ARG A 66 -15.97 -2.92 7.21
C ARG A 66 -17.03 -2.62 6.15
N LEU A 67 -18.16 -3.30 6.23
CA LEU A 67 -19.25 -3.15 5.25
C LEU A 67 -20.18 -1.99 5.59
N ASN A 68 -20.49 -1.19 4.59
CA ASN A 68 -21.54 -0.17 4.51
C ASN A 68 -21.45 1.00 5.52
N ALA A 69 -20.62 0.91 6.55
CA ALA A 69 -20.34 1.97 7.50
C ALA A 69 -18.91 1.85 8.08
N PRO A 70 -18.29 2.95 8.57
CA PRO A 70 -16.99 2.93 9.24
C PRO A 70 -16.92 2.04 10.48
N ASP A 71 -18.04 1.84 11.17
CA ASP A 71 -18.21 0.98 12.35
C ASP A 71 -18.97 -0.33 12.02
N GLY A 72 -19.30 -0.54 10.74
CA GLY A 72 -20.03 -1.70 10.25
C GLY A 72 -19.31 -3.03 10.47
N PRO A 73 -19.94 -4.16 10.12
CA PRO A 73 -19.36 -5.48 10.36
C PRO A 73 -18.08 -5.69 9.56
N ILE A 74 -17.07 -6.28 10.21
CA ILE A 74 -15.77 -6.58 9.58
C ILE A 74 -15.98 -7.64 8.48
N ALA A 75 -15.70 -7.28 7.24
CA ALA A 75 -15.67 -8.23 6.13
C ALA A 75 -14.29 -8.84 5.92
N VAL A 76 -13.24 -8.06 6.13
CA VAL A 76 -11.87 -8.47 5.86
C VAL A 76 -10.92 -7.87 6.87
N LYS A 77 -9.93 -8.65 7.30
CA LYS A 77 -8.75 -8.17 8.03
C LYS A 77 -7.51 -8.48 7.21
N ALA A 78 -6.48 -7.67 7.35
CA ALA A 78 -5.21 -7.93 6.69
C ALA A 78 -4.03 -7.54 7.54
N LYS A 79 -2.92 -8.22 7.28
CA LYS A 79 -1.58 -7.87 7.76
C LYS A 79 -0.64 -7.86 6.58
N ALA A 80 0.26 -6.89 6.54
CA ALA A 80 1.28 -6.83 5.53
C ALA A 80 2.64 -6.47 6.12
N VAL A 81 3.67 -6.87 5.38
CA VAL A 81 5.04 -6.44 5.61
C VAL A 81 5.51 -5.77 4.33
N PHE A 82 5.93 -4.53 4.48
CA PHE A 82 6.63 -3.79 3.43
C PHE A 82 8.13 -3.76 3.74
N VAL A 83 8.96 -3.79 2.71
CA VAL A 83 10.41 -3.62 2.84
C VAL A 83 10.83 -2.36 2.11
N GLU A 84 11.53 -1.49 2.83
CA GLU A 84 12.15 -0.30 2.28
C GLU A 84 13.24 -0.66 1.27
N VAL A 85 13.15 -0.03 0.10
CA VAL A 85 14.04 -0.23 -1.04
C VAL A 85 14.56 1.13 -1.52
N PRO A 86 15.79 1.17 -2.06
CA PRO A 86 16.33 2.38 -2.68
C PRO A 86 15.54 2.72 -3.96
N LEU A 87 15.56 3.98 -4.40
CA LEU A 87 14.76 4.44 -5.55
C LEU A 87 15.13 3.73 -6.86
N GLU A 88 16.39 3.34 -6.99
CA GLU A 88 16.97 2.54 -8.06
C GLU A 88 16.20 1.26 -8.33
N HIS A 89 15.54 0.71 -7.30
CA HIS A 89 14.63 -0.43 -7.46
C HIS A 89 13.52 -0.13 -8.48
N PHE A 90 12.91 1.05 -8.39
CA PHE A 90 11.82 1.43 -9.29
C PHE A 90 12.34 1.81 -10.68
N PHE A 91 13.54 2.37 -10.80
CA PHE A 91 14.16 2.61 -12.11
C PHE A 91 14.51 1.31 -12.85
N SER A 92 14.87 0.26 -12.10
CA SER A 92 15.29 -1.02 -12.68
C SER A 92 14.11 -1.87 -13.16
N TYR A 93 12.96 -1.76 -12.50
CA TYR A 93 11.78 -2.62 -12.74
C TYR A 93 10.54 -1.86 -13.21
N GLY A 94 10.56 -0.52 -13.20
CA GLY A 94 9.49 0.32 -13.70
C GLY A 94 9.45 0.34 -15.22
N ARG A 95 8.27 0.58 -15.78
CA ARG A 95 8.14 0.82 -17.21
C ARG A 95 8.69 2.22 -17.54
N PRO A 96 9.43 2.40 -18.64
CA PRO A 96 10.00 3.70 -19.00
C PRO A 96 8.98 4.84 -19.01
N GLU A 97 7.77 4.59 -19.52
CA GLU A 97 6.70 5.60 -19.59
C GLU A 97 6.20 6.05 -18.19
N ASP A 98 6.21 5.15 -17.21
CA ASP A 98 5.77 5.47 -15.84
C ASP A 98 6.84 6.29 -15.11
N LEU A 99 8.12 6.03 -15.41
CA LEU A 99 9.25 6.78 -14.87
C LEU A 99 9.29 8.21 -15.42
N GLU A 100 9.03 8.39 -16.72
CA GLU A 100 8.92 9.72 -17.34
C GLU A 100 7.78 10.52 -16.71
N HIS A 101 6.58 9.94 -16.60
CA HIS A 101 5.45 10.60 -15.95
C HIS A 101 5.71 10.91 -14.48
N ALA A 102 6.34 10.01 -13.73
CA ALA A 102 6.71 10.27 -12.35
C ALA A 102 7.72 11.43 -12.23
N SER A 103 8.72 11.49 -13.12
CA SER A 103 9.76 12.51 -13.11
C SER A 103 9.25 13.92 -13.41
N THR A 104 8.13 14.06 -14.10
CA THR A 104 7.53 15.35 -14.47
C THR A 104 6.57 15.91 -13.43
N ARG A 105 6.26 15.15 -12.37
CA ARG A 105 5.41 15.61 -11.26
C ARG A 105 6.23 16.39 -10.24
N ASP A 106 5.83 17.62 -9.98
CA ASP A 106 6.45 18.51 -8.99
C ASP A 106 6.62 17.83 -7.62
N GLU A 107 5.60 17.08 -7.17
CA GLU A 107 5.60 16.35 -5.90
C GLU A 107 6.72 15.29 -5.81
N VAL A 108 7.07 14.67 -6.94
CA VAL A 108 8.11 13.65 -7.02
C VAL A 108 9.48 14.31 -7.13
N GLN A 109 9.62 15.35 -7.95
CA GLN A 109 10.85 16.12 -8.09
C GLN A 109 11.29 16.76 -6.77
N GLU A 110 10.37 17.40 -6.03
CA GLU A 110 10.66 17.98 -4.71
C GLU A 110 11.15 16.92 -3.71
N ARG A 111 10.67 15.68 -3.84
CA ARG A 111 11.04 14.57 -2.94
C ARG A 111 12.36 13.92 -3.34
N THR A 112 12.67 13.82 -4.64
CA THR A 112 13.93 13.22 -5.12
C THR A 112 15.12 14.18 -5.09
N LYS A 113 14.91 15.51 -5.02
CA LYS A 113 15.99 16.52 -4.91
C LYS A 113 17.01 16.26 -3.79
N GLY A 114 16.63 15.55 -2.73
CA GLY A 114 17.49 15.20 -1.60
C GLY A 114 17.98 13.74 -1.56
N LEU A 115 17.52 12.88 -2.47
CA LEU A 115 18.03 11.51 -2.58
C LEU A 115 19.20 11.53 -3.57
N SER A 116 20.42 11.73 -3.06
CA SER A 116 21.62 11.53 -3.87
C SER A 116 21.73 10.05 -4.23
N VAL A 117 21.21 9.69 -5.40
CA VAL A 117 21.60 8.46 -6.08
C VAL A 117 23.00 8.71 -6.63
N ASN A 118 24.00 8.44 -5.78
CA ASN A 118 25.40 8.53 -6.19
C ASN A 118 25.62 7.43 -7.25
N PRO A 119 26.20 7.75 -8.42
CA PRO A 119 26.27 6.87 -9.59
C PRO A 119 26.94 5.52 -9.32
#